data_AF-A0A938JHE2-F1
#
_entry.id   AF-A0A938JHE2-F1
#
_cell.length_a   1.000
_cell.length_b   1.000
_cell.length_c   1.000
_cell.angle_alpha   90.00
_cell.angle_beta   90.00
_cell.angle_gamma   90.00
#
_symmetry.space_group_name_H-M   'P 1'
#
loop_
_entity.id
_entity.type
_entity.pdbx_description
1 polymer ?
#
loop_
_entity_poly.entity_id
_entity_poly.type
_entity_poly.pdbx_seq_one_letter_code
_entity_poly.pdbx_strand_id
1 'polypeptide(L)'
;MRAPIWSPGMPAMPTEASGATLTGVSEAVDDDYPWPPGPWVRALFVMALDGSAAGADGRSGSISGPADRRVLIAVRRWSDAVVVGASTMRAERYNPMRASEAVSAQRLAAGQQPAPRLVIVSASLDLPWADPAYAESMLPPLIVTVSSAPAATRERVPASCELLVAPGERVDPAWLRQQLIDRGMEHIVCEGGRSLLAEFARAGAVDEWALTLSGLMPAGAFAPVLARCEDAFIFTRFVRAEHE
;
A
#
# COMPACT_ATOMS: atom_id res chain seq x y z
N MET A 1 -6.53 -49.01 24.14
CA MET A 1 -7.50 -48.33 23.26
C MET A 1 -8.37 -47.43 24.12
N ARG A 2 -8.21 -46.12 24.02
CA ARG A 2 -9.12 -45.13 24.66
C ARG A 2 -10.06 -44.61 23.58
N ALA A 3 -11.36 -44.71 23.82
CA ALA A 3 -12.41 -44.21 22.92
C ALA A 3 -12.41 -42.66 22.90
N PRO A 4 -12.81 -42.03 21.78
CA PRO A 4 -12.90 -40.57 21.71
C PRO A 4 -14.12 -40.07 22.49
N ILE A 5 -13.90 -39.02 23.27
CA ILE A 5 -14.93 -38.24 23.96
C ILE A 5 -15.48 -37.24 22.94
N TRP A 6 -16.66 -37.47 22.38
CA TRP A 6 -17.51 -36.40 21.83
C TRP A 6 -18.95 -36.93 21.73
N SER A 7 -19.88 -36.29 22.46
CA SER A 7 -21.31 -36.59 22.42
C SER A 7 -21.98 -35.90 21.22
N PRO A 8 -22.97 -36.53 20.55
CA PRO A 8 -23.70 -35.94 19.44
C PRO A 8 -24.79 -35.01 20.00
N GLY A 9 -24.45 -33.74 20.14
CA GLY A 9 -25.36 -32.69 20.59
C GLY A 9 -25.02 -31.36 19.96
N MET A 10 -24.73 -31.36 18.66
CA MET A 10 -24.55 -30.13 17.90
C MET A 10 -25.94 -29.64 17.48
N PRO A 11 -26.36 -28.42 17.85
CA PRO A 11 -27.59 -27.86 17.29
C PRO A 11 -27.46 -27.82 15.77
N ALA A 12 -28.55 -28.15 15.07
CA ALA A 12 -28.61 -28.09 13.62
C ALA A 12 -28.09 -26.73 13.14
N MET A 13 -27.08 -26.75 12.28
CA MET A 13 -26.63 -25.58 11.54
C MET A 13 -27.86 -24.94 10.87
N PRO A 14 -28.07 -23.62 10.99
CA PRO A 14 -29.13 -22.96 10.26
C PRO A 14 -28.93 -23.23 8.77
N THR A 15 -29.88 -23.95 8.15
CA THR A 15 -29.88 -24.32 6.73
C THR A 15 -30.31 -23.18 5.81
N GLU A 16 -30.36 -21.95 6.32
CA GLU A 16 -30.53 -20.74 5.54
C GLU A 16 -29.43 -19.76 5.93
N ALA A 17 -28.20 -20.06 5.48
CA ALA A 17 -27.30 -18.99 5.12
C ALA A 17 -27.94 -18.27 3.92
N SER A 18 -28.81 -17.30 4.22
CA SER A 18 -29.00 -16.16 3.33
C SER A 18 -27.62 -15.78 2.83
N GLY A 19 -27.42 -15.80 1.51
CA GLY A 19 -26.17 -15.48 0.87
C GLY A 19 -25.77 -14.05 1.20
N ALA A 20 -25.22 -13.85 2.40
CA ALA A 20 -24.41 -12.71 2.74
C ALA A 20 -23.09 -12.95 2.03
N THR A 21 -23.08 -12.67 0.74
CA THR A 21 -21.85 -12.33 0.06
C THR A 21 -21.23 -11.21 0.91
N LEU A 22 -20.12 -11.48 1.59
CA LEU A 22 -19.25 -10.45 2.21
C LEU A 22 -18.57 -9.64 1.10
N THR A 23 -19.34 -9.23 0.10
CA THR A 23 -18.89 -8.50 -1.08
C THR A 23 -19.42 -7.10 -1.01
N GLY A 24 -18.51 -6.17 -0.87
CA GLY A 24 -18.79 -4.79 -1.16
C GLY A 24 -17.86 -3.89 -0.39
N VAL A 25 -16.81 -3.43 -1.05
CA VAL A 25 -16.42 -2.03 -0.83
C VAL A 25 -17.65 -1.21 -1.23
N SER A 26 -18.13 -0.34 -0.34
CA SER A 26 -19.33 0.46 -0.57
C SER A 26 -19.21 1.27 -1.88
N GLU A 27 -20.32 1.79 -2.42
CA GLU A 27 -20.21 2.74 -3.55
C GLU A 27 -19.42 4.00 -3.16
N ALA A 28 -19.39 4.32 -1.85
CA ALA A 28 -18.65 5.42 -1.25
C ALA A 28 -17.35 4.95 -0.57
N VAL A 29 -16.49 4.24 -1.29
CA VAL A 29 -15.22 3.69 -0.75
C VAL A 29 -14.38 4.73 0.02
N ASP A 30 -14.42 5.99 -0.41
CA ASP A 30 -13.69 7.07 0.26
C ASP A 30 -14.12 7.25 1.73
N ASP A 31 -15.42 7.04 2.04
CA ASP A 31 -15.99 7.18 3.38
C ASP A 31 -15.59 6.02 4.31
N ASP A 32 -15.23 4.86 3.76
CA ASP A 32 -14.73 3.71 4.52
C ASP A 32 -13.25 3.90 4.95
N TYR A 33 -12.53 4.82 4.30
CA TYR A 33 -11.11 5.10 4.50
C TYR A 33 -10.81 6.57 4.81
N PRO A 34 -11.48 7.20 5.81
CA PRO A 34 -11.26 8.59 6.14
C PRO A 34 -9.83 8.81 6.63
N TRP A 35 -9.27 9.99 6.35
CA TRP A 35 -8.01 10.41 6.93
C TRP A 35 -8.23 11.09 8.28
N PRO A 36 -7.62 10.59 9.37
CA PRO A 36 -7.70 11.25 10.67
C PRO A 36 -7.05 12.65 10.65
N PRO A 37 -7.41 13.54 11.59
CA PRO A 37 -6.71 14.81 11.75
C PRO A 37 -5.25 14.59 12.14
N GLY A 38 -4.35 15.40 11.57
CA GLY A 38 -2.91 15.36 11.82
C GLY A 38 -2.18 14.22 11.09
N PRO A 39 -0.88 14.03 11.39
CA PRO A 39 -0.03 13.08 10.67
C PRO A 39 -0.45 11.62 10.85
N TRP A 40 -0.70 10.94 9.72
CA TRP A 40 -1.18 9.56 9.70
C TRP A 40 -0.52 8.75 8.59
N VAL A 41 0.00 7.57 8.95
CA VAL A 41 0.58 6.61 8.01
C VAL A 41 -0.34 5.40 7.88
N ARG A 42 -0.93 5.25 6.68
CA ARG A 42 -1.70 4.08 6.27
C ARG A 42 -0.84 3.17 5.41
N ALA A 43 -0.53 1.98 5.91
CA ALA A 43 -0.01 0.89 5.10
C ALA A 43 -1.14 0.31 4.24
N LEU A 44 -0.98 0.29 2.92
CA LEU A 44 -1.89 -0.37 1.99
C LEU A 44 -1.19 -1.57 1.38
N PHE A 45 -1.82 -2.75 1.46
CA PHE A 45 -1.24 -3.98 0.95
C PHE A 45 -2.31 -5.00 0.56
N VAL A 46 -2.05 -5.76 -0.50
CA VAL A 46 -2.83 -6.94 -0.89
C VAL A 46 -2.02 -8.20 -0.66
N MET A 47 -2.66 -9.23 -0.10
CA MET A 47 -2.07 -10.55 0.11
C MET A 47 -3.01 -11.64 -0.38
N ALA A 48 -2.45 -12.70 -0.95
CA ALA A 48 -3.16 -13.95 -1.22
C ALA A 48 -3.43 -14.73 0.09
N LEU A 49 -4.33 -15.71 0.04
CA LEU A 49 -4.67 -16.56 1.21
C LEU A 49 -3.47 -17.36 1.76
N ASP A 50 -2.49 -17.66 0.91
CA ASP A 50 -1.23 -18.31 1.33
C ASP A 50 -0.20 -17.32 1.92
N GLY A 51 -0.57 -16.04 2.04
CA GLY A 51 0.29 -14.96 2.52
C GLY A 51 1.21 -14.37 1.45
N SER A 52 1.10 -14.79 0.19
CA SER A 52 1.91 -14.25 -0.90
C SER A 52 1.53 -12.79 -1.21
N ALA A 53 2.56 -11.96 -1.42
CA ALA A 53 2.46 -10.55 -1.80
C ALA A 53 2.30 -10.32 -3.32
N ALA A 54 2.49 -11.39 -4.09
CA ALA A 54 2.54 -11.36 -5.54
C ALA A 54 2.12 -12.73 -6.07
N GLY A 55 1.54 -12.75 -7.28
CA GLY A 55 1.24 -13.98 -7.98
C GLY A 55 2.45 -14.61 -8.67
N ALA A 56 2.19 -15.62 -9.49
CA ALA A 56 3.24 -16.37 -10.20
C ALA A 56 4.06 -15.51 -11.19
N ASP A 57 3.52 -14.37 -11.62
CA ASP A 57 4.20 -13.38 -12.46
C ASP A 57 5.11 -12.41 -11.66
N GLY A 58 5.16 -12.56 -10.33
CA GLY A 58 5.95 -11.73 -9.44
C GLY A 58 5.35 -10.35 -9.18
N ARG A 59 4.08 -10.11 -9.54
CA ARG A 59 3.37 -8.84 -9.33
C ARG A 59 2.18 -9.00 -8.39
N SER A 60 1.85 -7.94 -7.67
CA SER A 60 0.65 -7.84 -6.86
C SER A 60 -0.62 -7.72 -7.70
N GLY A 61 -0.52 -7.18 -8.92
CA GLY A 61 -1.65 -7.04 -9.84
C GLY A 61 -2.35 -8.35 -10.19
N SER A 62 -1.63 -9.48 -10.17
CA SER A 62 -2.17 -10.82 -10.46
C SER A 62 -2.90 -11.47 -9.29
N ILE A 63 -2.81 -10.89 -8.09
CA ILE A 63 -3.60 -11.28 -6.91
C ILE A 63 -4.63 -10.21 -6.52
N SER A 64 -4.75 -9.12 -7.30
CA SER A 64 -5.66 -8.00 -7.09
C SER A 64 -6.87 -8.07 -8.04
N GLY A 65 -7.92 -7.31 -7.73
CA GLY A 65 -9.17 -7.26 -8.50
C GLY A 65 -9.80 -5.86 -8.53
N PRO A 66 -10.93 -5.68 -9.22
CA PRO A 66 -11.59 -4.37 -9.33
C PRO A 66 -11.96 -3.75 -7.98
N ALA A 67 -12.34 -4.57 -6.99
CA ALA A 67 -12.64 -4.10 -5.63
C ALA A 67 -11.40 -3.54 -4.92
N ASP A 68 -10.28 -4.27 -4.94
CA ASP A 68 -9.00 -3.82 -4.38
C ASP A 68 -8.49 -2.54 -5.04
N ARG A 69 -8.61 -2.44 -6.38
CA ARG A 69 -8.25 -1.23 -7.11
C ARG A 69 -9.07 0.00 -6.70
N ARG A 70 -10.35 -0.17 -6.36
CA ARG A 70 -11.18 0.92 -5.84
C ARG A 70 -10.65 1.41 -4.48
N VAL A 71 -10.25 0.49 -3.59
CA VAL A 71 -9.62 0.84 -2.31
C VAL A 71 -8.30 1.57 -2.53
N LEU A 72 -7.43 1.07 -3.40
CA LEU A 72 -6.16 1.73 -3.76
C LEU A 72 -6.38 3.18 -4.22
N ILE A 73 -7.35 3.40 -5.11
CA ILE A 73 -7.69 4.75 -5.60
C ILE A 73 -8.20 5.62 -4.45
N ALA A 74 -9.09 5.10 -3.62
CA ALA A 74 -9.70 5.84 -2.53
C ALA A 74 -8.68 6.28 -1.48
N VAL A 75 -7.80 5.37 -1.03
CA VAL A 75 -6.78 5.72 -0.04
C VAL A 75 -5.78 6.74 -0.61
N ARG A 76 -5.45 6.67 -1.90
CA ARG A 76 -4.58 7.65 -2.55
C ARG A 76 -5.24 9.02 -2.74
N ARG A 77 -6.55 9.06 -3.00
CA ARG A 77 -7.26 10.29 -3.42
C ARG A 77 -7.00 11.47 -2.50
N TRP A 78 -6.95 11.21 -1.20
CA TRP A 78 -6.83 12.23 -0.16
C TRP A 78 -5.49 12.19 0.59
N SER A 79 -4.55 11.35 0.16
CA SER A 79 -3.21 11.34 0.73
C SER A 79 -2.36 12.49 0.19
N ASP A 80 -1.36 12.93 0.95
CA ASP A 80 -0.36 13.89 0.52
C ASP A 80 0.83 13.20 -0.13
N ALA A 81 1.17 11.99 0.33
CA ALA A 81 2.27 11.20 -0.19
C ALA A 81 1.88 9.74 -0.43
N VAL A 82 2.52 9.13 -1.43
CA VAL A 82 2.51 7.69 -1.68
C VAL A 82 3.95 7.20 -1.65
N VAL A 83 4.29 6.43 -0.62
CA VAL A 83 5.63 5.91 -0.37
C VAL A 83 5.75 4.50 -0.92
N VAL A 84 6.75 4.29 -1.77
CA VAL A 84 7.06 3.00 -2.39
C VAL A 84 8.55 2.69 -2.34
N GLY A 85 8.92 1.42 -2.20
CA GLY A 85 10.29 0.94 -2.24
C GLY A 85 10.78 0.61 -3.66
N ALA A 86 12.08 0.69 -3.89
CA ALA A 86 12.71 0.47 -5.19
C ALA A 86 12.34 -0.87 -5.86
N SER A 87 12.21 -1.95 -5.09
CA SER A 87 11.83 -3.27 -5.63
C SER A 87 10.43 -3.25 -6.23
N THR A 88 9.48 -2.63 -5.54
CA THR A 88 8.10 -2.49 -6.02
C THR A 88 8.04 -1.56 -7.21
N MET A 89 8.78 -0.46 -7.18
CA MET A 89 8.88 0.46 -8.32
C MET A 89 9.35 -0.26 -9.60
N ARG A 90 10.34 -1.14 -9.50
CA ARG A 90 10.81 -1.98 -10.63
C ARG A 90 9.81 -3.04 -11.08
N ALA A 91 9.14 -3.70 -10.13
CA ALA A 91 8.26 -4.82 -10.42
C ALA A 91 6.91 -4.36 -11.01
N GLU A 92 6.32 -3.32 -10.42
CA GLU A 92 4.95 -2.88 -10.69
C GLU A 92 4.87 -1.79 -11.77
N ARG A 93 5.98 -1.12 -12.10
CA ARG A 93 6.06 -0.08 -13.14
C ARG A 93 4.94 0.96 -12.99
N TYR A 94 5.03 1.75 -11.92
CA TYR A 94 3.98 2.70 -11.57
C TYR A 94 3.66 3.65 -12.72
N ASN A 95 2.37 3.91 -12.91
CA ASN A 95 1.93 5.01 -13.75
C ASN A 95 2.31 6.35 -13.11
N PRO A 96 2.46 7.42 -13.91
CA PRO A 96 2.63 8.77 -13.39
C PRO A 96 1.57 9.12 -12.34
N MET A 97 2.02 9.68 -11.21
CA MET A 97 1.11 10.06 -10.13
C MET A 97 0.37 11.33 -10.54
N ARG A 98 -0.94 11.18 -10.76
CA ARG A 98 -1.82 12.22 -11.27
C ARG A 98 -3.19 12.11 -10.59
N ALA A 99 -3.86 13.24 -10.49
CA ALA A 99 -5.28 13.32 -10.17
C ALA A 99 -6.04 13.84 -11.41
N SER A 100 -7.33 13.49 -11.52
CA SER A 100 -8.19 14.14 -12.52
C SER A 100 -8.44 15.59 -12.14
N GLU A 101 -8.81 16.43 -13.11
CA GLU A 101 -9.05 17.86 -12.89
C GLU A 101 -10.04 18.12 -11.74
N ALA A 102 -11.14 17.37 -11.71
CA ALA A 102 -12.13 17.47 -10.63
C ALA A 102 -11.53 17.18 -9.25
N VAL A 103 -10.69 16.16 -9.15
CA VAL A 103 -10.05 15.76 -7.89
C VAL A 103 -8.98 16.77 -7.48
N SER A 104 -8.18 17.26 -8.44
CA SER A 104 -7.20 18.31 -8.19
C SER A 104 -7.86 19.59 -7.68
N ALA A 105 -9.00 20.00 -8.26
CA ALA A 105 -9.76 21.15 -7.78
C ALA A 105 -10.27 20.97 -6.33
N GLN A 106 -10.79 19.77 -6.02
CA GLN A 106 -11.22 19.44 -4.66
C GLN A 106 -10.08 19.44 -3.65
N ARG A 107 -8.92 18.87 -4.00
CA ARG A 107 -7.71 18.86 -3.17
C ARG A 107 -7.21 20.27 -2.89
N LEU A 108 -7.14 21.11 -3.92
CA LEU A 108 -6.73 22.51 -3.78
C LEU A 108 -7.70 23.29 -2.88
N ALA A 109 -9.01 23.07 -3.01
CA ALA A 109 -10.01 23.68 -2.14
C ALA A 109 -9.88 23.23 -0.68
N ALA A 110 -9.36 22.03 -0.44
CA ALA A 110 -9.02 21.49 0.88
C ALA A 110 -7.62 21.89 1.38
N GLY A 111 -6.88 22.73 0.63
CA GLY A 111 -5.54 23.18 1.00
C GLY A 111 -4.41 22.19 0.69
N GLN A 112 -4.69 21.10 -0.02
CA GLN A 112 -3.69 20.11 -0.43
C GLN A 112 -3.05 20.45 -1.79
N GLN A 113 -1.96 19.78 -2.10
CA GLN A 113 -1.38 19.77 -3.44
C GLN A 113 -2.33 19.13 -4.47
N PRO A 114 -2.25 19.48 -5.76
CA PRO A 114 -3.22 19.04 -6.78
C PRO A 114 -3.23 17.53 -7.03
N ALA A 115 -2.21 16.80 -6.58
CA ALA A 115 -2.15 15.34 -6.56
C ALA A 115 -1.28 14.88 -5.36
N PRO A 116 -1.33 13.59 -4.96
CA PRO A 116 -0.36 13.03 -4.03
C PRO A 116 1.05 13.06 -4.62
N ARG A 117 2.07 13.25 -3.78
CA ARG A 117 3.47 13.16 -4.19
C ARG A 117 3.95 11.72 -4.16
N LEU A 118 4.53 11.24 -5.27
CA LEU A 118 5.19 9.93 -5.30
C LEU A 118 6.55 10.03 -4.59
N VAL A 119 6.75 9.18 -3.58
CA VAL A 119 7.98 9.11 -2.77
C VAL A 119 8.61 7.73 -2.96
N ILE A 120 9.83 7.67 -3.51
CA ILE A 120 10.50 6.42 -3.86
C ILE A 120 11.73 6.23 -2.98
N VAL A 121 11.72 5.19 -2.15
CA VAL A 121 12.81 4.87 -1.23
C VAL A 121 13.78 3.87 -1.89
N SER A 122 15.04 4.28 -2.06
CA SER A 122 16.09 3.46 -2.65
C SER A 122 17.48 3.83 -2.13
N ALA A 123 18.10 2.93 -1.36
CA ALA A 123 19.48 3.10 -0.91
C ALA A 123 20.49 3.02 -2.07
N SER A 124 20.25 2.14 -3.06
CA SER A 124 21.16 1.95 -4.19
C SER A 124 20.90 2.87 -5.38
N LEU A 125 19.73 3.52 -5.44
CA LEU A 125 19.25 4.28 -6.61
C LEU A 125 19.20 3.45 -7.91
N ASP A 126 19.19 2.12 -7.80
CA ASP A 126 18.92 1.22 -8.91
C ASP A 126 17.42 1.27 -9.26
N LEU A 127 17.06 2.25 -10.07
CA LEU A 127 15.69 2.59 -10.40
C LEU A 127 15.49 2.65 -11.92
N PRO A 128 14.30 2.31 -12.43
CA PRO A 128 14.01 2.30 -13.85
C PRO A 128 13.73 3.72 -14.35
N TRP A 129 14.76 4.58 -14.37
CA TRP A 129 14.62 6.03 -14.66
C TRP A 129 13.94 6.38 -16.00
N ALA A 130 13.85 5.43 -16.93
CA ALA A 130 13.14 5.57 -18.19
C ALA A 130 11.61 5.45 -18.06
N ASP A 131 11.09 4.97 -16.92
CA ASP A 131 9.66 4.85 -16.69
C ASP A 131 9.02 6.26 -16.58
N PRO A 132 7.81 6.46 -17.14
CA PRO A 132 7.19 7.78 -17.23
C PRO A 132 6.87 8.40 -15.86
N ALA A 133 6.76 7.59 -14.80
CA ALA A 133 6.50 8.10 -13.45
C ALA A 133 7.50 9.15 -12.97
N TYR A 134 8.76 9.10 -13.42
CA TYR A 134 9.80 10.06 -13.02
C TYR A 134 9.69 11.42 -13.70
N ALA A 135 9.16 11.46 -14.92
CA ALA A 135 9.14 12.67 -15.75
C ALA A 135 7.73 13.26 -15.91
N GLU A 136 6.70 12.42 -15.78
CA GLU A 136 5.33 12.78 -16.13
C GLU A 136 4.39 12.82 -14.92
N SER A 137 4.87 12.58 -13.69
CA SER A 137 4.04 12.80 -12.50
C SER A 137 3.70 14.29 -12.36
N MET A 138 2.50 14.59 -11.85
CA MET A 138 2.01 15.97 -11.73
C MET A 138 2.87 16.81 -10.76
N LEU A 139 3.40 16.16 -9.73
CA LEU A 139 4.42 16.73 -8.83
C LEU A 139 5.74 16.00 -9.06
N PRO A 140 6.89 16.70 -8.98
CA PRO A 140 8.20 16.07 -9.03
C PRO A 140 8.31 14.94 -7.98
N PRO A 141 8.55 13.68 -8.39
CA PRO A 141 8.73 12.60 -7.44
C PRO A 141 9.86 12.89 -6.46
N LEU A 142 9.69 12.50 -5.20
CA LEU A 142 10.72 12.62 -4.17
C LEU A 142 11.48 11.30 -4.09
N ILE A 143 12.74 11.30 -4.48
CA ILE A 143 13.64 10.16 -4.36
C ILE A 143 14.34 10.25 -3.01
N VAL A 144 14.17 9.22 -2.18
CA VAL A 144 14.82 9.14 -0.88
C VAL A 144 15.92 8.10 -0.94
N THR A 145 17.14 8.53 -0.70
CA THR A 145 18.33 7.67 -0.65
C THR A 145 19.07 7.86 0.67
N VAL A 146 20.28 7.29 0.78
CA VAL A 146 21.08 7.30 2.00
C VAL A 146 22.42 8.01 1.77
N SER A 147 23.00 8.58 2.82
CA SER A 147 24.25 9.31 2.76
C SER A 147 25.45 8.45 2.37
N SER A 148 25.38 7.13 2.62
CA SER A 148 26.37 6.16 2.18
C SER A 148 26.32 5.88 0.67
N ALA A 149 25.26 6.30 -0.04
CA ALA A 149 25.20 6.18 -1.49
C ALA A 149 26.30 7.06 -2.13
N PRO A 150 27.12 6.51 -3.05
CA PRO A 150 28.17 7.27 -3.71
C PRO A 150 27.64 8.56 -4.36
N ALA A 151 28.42 9.64 -4.30
CA ALA A 151 28.02 10.94 -4.88
C ALA A 151 27.68 10.80 -6.37
N ALA A 152 28.52 10.08 -7.13
CA ALA A 152 28.27 9.79 -8.54
C ALA A 152 26.96 9.03 -8.79
N THR A 153 26.50 8.21 -7.83
CA THR A 153 25.19 7.54 -7.94
C THR A 153 24.04 8.53 -7.69
N ARG A 154 24.20 9.44 -6.73
CA ARG A 154 23.22 10.50 -6.43
C ARG A 154 23.05 11.49 -7.58
N GLU A 155 24.12 11.79 -8.30
CA GLU A 155 24.11 12.64 -9.49
C GLU A 155 23.31 12.04 -10.67
N ARG A 156 23.00 10.74 -10.64
CA ARG A 156 22.18 10.08 -11.67
C ARG A 156 20.67 10.31 -11.49
N VAL A 157 20.25 10.91 -10.37
CA VAL A 157 18.83 11.22 -10.15
C VAL A 157 18.39 12.29 -11.17
N PRO A 158 17.34 12.05 -11.96
CA PRO A 158 16.88 12.99 -12.98
C PRO A 158 16.51 14.34 -12.40
N ALA A 159 16.76 15.42 -13.13
CA ALA A 159 16.38 16.78 -12.72
C ALA A 159 14.86 17.00 -12.59
N SER A 160 14.04 16.10 -13.14
CA SER A 160 12.58 16.08 -12.95
C SER A 160 12.15 15.57 -11.57
N CYS A 161 13.10 15.07 -10.77
CA CYS A 161 12.88 14.54 -9.42
C CYS A 161 13.56 15.42 -8.37
N GLU A 162 13.06 15.39 -7.13
CA GLU A 162 13.75 15.94 -5.98
C GLU A 162 14.51 14.82 -5.25
N LEU A 163 15.72 15.10 -4.75
CA LEU A 163 16.51 14.14 -3.99
C LEU A 163 16.55 14.51 -2.51
N LEU A 164 16.18 13.56 -1.66
CA LEU A 164 16.33 13.61 -0.21
C LEU A 164 17.32 12.54 0.25
N VAL A 165 18.30 12.94 1.07
CA VAL A 165 19.37 12.06 1.54
C VAL A 165 19.21 11.80 3.04
N ALA A 166 18.87 10.57 3.39
CA ALA A 166 18.80 10.10 4.78
C ALA A 166 20.21 9.85 5.34
N PRO A 167 20.43 10.09 6.65
CA PRO A 167 21.69 9.74 7.28
C PRO A 167 21.90 8.22 7.34
N GLY A 168 23.15 7.77 7.26
CA GLY A 168 23.53 6.36 7.41
C GLY A 168 23.42 5.53 6.13
N GLU A 169 23.09 4.24 6.30
CA GLU A 169 23.05 3.21 5.25
C GLU A 169 21.64 2.72 4.88
N ARG A 170 20.66 2.99 5.75
CA ARG A 170 19.25 2.65 5.52
C ARG A 170 18.41 3.87 5.82
N VAL A 171 17.27 3.98 5.16
CA VAL A 171 16.30 5.04 5.44
C VAL A 171 15.49 4.60 6.65
N ASP A 172 15.62 5.32 7.76
CA ASP A 172 14.80 5.10 8.94
C ASP A 172 13.35 5.54 8.66
N PRO A 173 12.32 4.68 8.85
CA PRO A 173 10.93 5.03 8.62
C PRO A 173 10.39 6.18 9.47
N ALA A 174 10.80 6.28 10.75
CA ALA A 174 10.39 7.37 11.62
C ALA A 174 11.01 8.70 11.17
N TRP A 175 12.28 8.65 10.76
CA TRP A 175 12.93 9.81 10.13
C TRP A 175 12.22 10.23 8.84
N LEU A 176 11.92 9.26 7.96
CA LEU A 176 11.22 9.54 6.70
C LEU A 176 9.84 10.14 6.95
N ARG A 177 9.06 9.56 7.88
CA ARG A 177 7.78 10.12 8.32
C ARG A 177 7.93 11.58 8.72
N GLN A 178 8.89 11.90 9.59
CA GLN A 178 9.10 13.28 10.04
C GLN A 178 9.48 14.21 8.86
N GLN A 179 10.37 13.76 7.97
CA GLN A 179 10.76 14.55 6.80
C GLN A 179 9.61 14.84 5.83
N LEU A 180 8.63 13.94 5.73
CA LEU A 180 7.43 14.16 4.93
C LEU A 180 6.49 15.15 5.61
N ILE A 181 6.28 15.01 6.93
CA ILE A 181 5.48 15.94 7.74
C ILE A 181 6.04 17.37 7.67
N ASP A 182 7.36 17.53 7.83
CA ASP A 182 8.02 18.83 7.77
C ASP A 182 7.85 19.52 6.39
N ARG A 183 7.52 18.74 5.36
CA ARG A 183 7.21 19.22 3.99
C ARG A 183 5.71 19.41 3.75
N GLY A 184 4.89 19.34 4.81
CA GLY A 184 3.43 19.45 4.73
C GLY A 184 2.72 18.21 4.18
N MET A 185 3.38 17.05 4.17
CA MET A 185 2.77 15.77 3.79
C MET A 185 2.43 14.99 5.07
N GLU A 186 1.20 15.16 5.55
CA GLU A 186 0.73 14.58 6.82
C GLU A 186 0.04 13.24 6.60
N HIS A 187 -0.71 13.10 5.50
CA HIS A 187 -1.42 11.88 5.14
C HIS A 187 -0.59 11.03 4.18
N ILE A 188 -0.01 9.95 4.70
CA ILE A 188 0.97 9.14 3.99
C ILE A 188 0.38 7.76 3.73
N VAL A 189 0.31 7.35 2.47
CA VAL A 189 0.08 5.94 2.10
C VAL A 189 1.44 5.28 1.92
N CYS A 190 1.71 4.20 2.65
CA CYS A 190 2.85 3.33 2.43
C CYS A 190 2.39 2.09 1.66
N GLU A 191 2.80 1.96 0.41
CA GLU A 191 2.47 0.80 -0.44
C GLU A 191 3.58 -0.27 -0.42
N GLY A 192 4.58 -0.08 0.42
CA GLY A 192 5.71 -1.01 0.54
C GLY A 192 6.58 -1.02 -0.73
N GLY A 193 7.27 -2.09 -1.12
CA GLY A 193 6.97 -3.49 -0.86
C GLY A 193 7.63 -4.10 0.36
N ARG A 194 7.72 -5.44 0.30
CA ARG A 194 7.86 -6.31 1.48
C ARG A 194 8.89 -5.83 2.50
N SER A 195 10.10 -5.47 2.06
CA SER A 195 11.16 -5.02 2.98
C SER A 195 10.86 -3.66 3.61
N LEU A 196 10.43 -2.67 2.81
CA LEU A 196 10.11 -1.33 3.32
C LEU A 196 8.94 -1.37 4.28
N LEU A 197 7.88 -2.11 3.94
CA LEU A 197 6.72 -2.26 4.80
C LEU A 197 7.06 -2.95 6.13
N ALA A 198 7.94 -3.96 6.09
CA ALA A 198 8.46 -4.61 7.29
C ALA A 198 9.29 -3.65 8.17
N GLU A 199 10.08 -2.77 7.56
CA GLU A 199 10.83 -1.73 8.29
C GLU A 199 9.89 -0.73 8.96
N PHE A 200 8.87 -0.22 8.24
CA PHE A 200 7.82 0.64 8.79
C PHE A 200 7.10 -0.02 9.97
N ALA A 201 6.74 -1.30 9.83
CA ALA A 201 6.11 -2.07 10.90
C ALA A 201 7.02 -2.21 12.13
N ARG A 202 8.29 -2.61 11.93
CA ARG A 202 9.27 -2.76 13.01
C ARG A 202 9.54 -1.45 13.75
N ALA A 203 9.52 -0.33 13.03
CA ALA A 203 9.75 1.00 13.60
C ALA A 203 8.51 1.55 14.33
N GLY A 204 7.36 0.86 14.31
CA GLY A 204 6.10 1.42 14.81
C GLY A 204 5.70 2.67 14.02
N ALA A 205 6.07 2.77 12.74
CA ALA A 205 5.81 3.93 11.89
C ALA A 205 4.50 3.79 11.09
N VAL A 206 3.72 2.74 11.33
CA VAL A 206 2.39 2.52 10.74
C VAL A 206 1.33 2.82 11.79
N ASP A 207 0.40 3.70 11.46
CA ASP A 207 -0.75 4.02 12.30
C ASP A 207 -1.97 3.16 11.92
N GLU A 208 -2.08 2.79 10.65
CA GLU A 208 -3.19 1.98 10.14
C GLU A 208 -2.76 0.99 9.06
N TRP A 209 -3.31 -0.23 9.11
CA TRP A 209 -3.20 -1.24 8.07
C TRP A 209 -4.51 -1.36 7.30
N ALA A 210 -4.50 -0.97 6.03
CA ALA A 210 -5.54 -1.27 5.05
C ALA A 210 -5.12 -2.51 4.26
N LEU A 211 -5.62 -3.68 4.70
CA LEU A 211 -5.25 -4.98 4.14
C LEU A 211 -6.38 -5.53 3.28
N THR A 212 -6.03 -5.87 2.05
CA THR A 212 -6.88 -6.69 1.19
C THR A 212 -6.39 -8.13 1.21
N LEU A 213 -7.23 -9.06 1.66
CA LEU A 213 -6.99 -10.50 1.55
C LEU A 213 -7.71 -11.02 0.30
N SER A 214 -6.94 -11.38 -0.70
CA SER A 214 -7.39 -11.98 -1.96
C SER A 214 -7.66 -13.46 -1.78
N GLY A 215 -8.80 -13.93 -2.28
CA GLY A 215 -9.17 -15.35 -2.31
C GLY A 215 -8.29 -16.23 -3.20
N LEU A 216 -7.35 -15.63 -3.93
CA LEU A 216 -6.40 -16.32 -4.80
C LEU A 216 -5.28 -16.99 -4.00
N MET A 217 -4.71 -18.07 -4.54
CA MET A 217 -3.52 -18.73 -4.01
C MET A 217 -2.53 -19.04 -5.15
N PRO A 218 -1.42 -18.28 -5.23
CA PRO A 218 -0.38 -18.49 -6.24
C PRO A 218 0.37 -19.82 -6.10
N ALA A 219 0.52 -20.36 -4.87
CA ALA A 219 1.22 -21.62 -4.63
C ALA A 219 0.25 -22.82 -4.50
N GLY A 220 0.45 -23.83 -5.34
CA GLY A 220 -0.39 -25.03 -5.41
C GLY A 220 -0.26 -25.95 -4.18
N ALA A 221 -1.40 -26.21 -3.53
CA ALA A 221 -1.74 -27.42 -2.76
C ALA A 221 -3.27 -27.52 -2.52
N PHE A 222 -3.99 -26.41 -2.61
CA PHE A 222 -5.45 -26.28 -2.38
C PHE A 222 -6.20 -25.69 -3.61
N ALA A 223 -5.58 -25.72 -4.79
CA ALA A 223 -6.06 -25.09 -6.02
C ALA A 223 -7.51 -25.42 -6.46
N PRO A 224 -8.10 -26.62 -6.22
CA PRO A 224 -9.42 -26.92 -6.78
C PRO A 224 -10.58 -26.20 -6.08
N VAL A 225 -10.41 -25.71 -4.84
CA VAL A 225 -11.54 -25.20 -4.02
C VAL A 225 -11.77 -23.69 -4.22
N LEU A 226 -10.74 -22.93 -4.59
CA LEU A 226 -10.77 -21.45 -4.61
C LEU A 226 -10.48 -20.81 -5.97
N ALA A 227 -10.09 -21.58 -6.99
CA ALA A 227 -9.80 -21.09 -8.35
C ALA A 227 -11.02 -20.49 -9.10
N ARG A 228 -12.16 -20.29 -8.42
CA ARG A 228 -13.40 -19.70 -8.99
C ARG A 228 -13.82 -18.40 -8.31
N CYS A 229 -12.98 -17.82 -7.47
CA CYS A 229 -13.29 -16.63 -6.69
C CYS A 229 -12.40 -15.46 -7.10
N GLU A 230 -12.49 -15.03 -8.36
CA GLU A 230 -11.76 -13.85 -8.88
C GLU A 230 -12.19 -12.55 -8.19
N ASP A 231 -13.39 -12.53 -7.57
CA ASP A 231 -13.97 -11.39 -6.87
C ASP A 231 -14.11 -11.58 -5.34
N ALA A 232 -13.46 -12.60 -4.76
CA ALA A 232 -13.47 -12.77 -3.30
C ALA A 232 -12.34 -11.97 -2.66
N PHE A 233 -12.70 -10.86 -2.00
CA PHE A 233 -11.80 -10.03 -1.22
C PHE A 233 -12.37 -9.81 0.17
N ILE A 234 -11.52 -9.97 1.18
CA ILE A 234 -11.81 -9.53 2.54
C ILE A 234 -10.99 -8.27 2.81
N PHE A 235 -11.67 -7.16 3.07
CA PHE A 235 -11.05 -5.91 3.44
C PHE A 235 -10.99 -5.84 4.97
N THR A 236 -9.80 -5.63 5.52
CA THR A 236 -9.62 -5.46 6.96
C THR A 236 -8.81 -4.22 7.25
N ARG A 237 -9.28 -3.43 8.22
CA ARG A 237 -8.63 -2.22 8.68
C ARG A 237 -8.20 -2.39 10.13
N PHE A 238 -6.90 -2.28 10.40
CA PHE A 238 -6.36 -2.32 11.77
C PHE A 238 -5.77 -0.95 12.11
N VAL A 239 -6.29 -0.31 13.14
CA VAL A 239 -5.77 0.95 13.65
C VAL A 239 -4.92 0.67 14.87
N ARG A 240 -3.71 1.22 14.92
CA ARG A 240 -2.85 1.12 16.09
C ARG A 240 -3.53 1.83 17.26
N ALA A 241 -3.68 1.14 18.39
CA ALA A 241 -4.13 1.77 19.62
C ALA A 241 -3.11 2.82 20.06
N GLU A 242 -3.56 4.00 20.50
CA GLU A 242 -2.67 4.97 21.14
C GLU A 242 -2.06 4.31 22.37
N HIS A 243 -0.73 4.33 22.47
CA HIS A 243 -0.07 4.04 23.73
C HIS A 243 -0.30 5.27 24.62
N GLU A 244 -1.25 5.17 25.55
CA GLU A 244 -1.30 6.06 26.73
C GLU A 244 0.02 6.03 27.52
#